data_AF-A0A6L2LU24-F1
#
_entry.id   AF-A0A6L2LU24-F1
#
_cell.length_a   1.000
_cell.length_b   1.000
_cell.length_c   1.000
_cell.angle_alpha   90.00
_cell.angle_beta   90.00
_cell.angle_gamma   90.00
#
_symmetry.space_group_name_H-M   'P 1'
#
loop_
_entity.id
_entity.type
_entity.pdbx_description
1 polymer ?
#
loop_
_entity_poly.entity_id
_entity_poly.type
_entity_poly.pdbx_seq_one_letter_code
_entity_poly.pdbx_strand_id
1 'polypeptide(L)'
;MAHRMHIDASIKLLGKVLFGFKKGPEVLNAVRPTEEPLVDNWDCLKTLVRMFETNYGSLSQYGMKHIRSIANFCNAGITEKQMINASSQACPAFPSNFWSSIYNGFSE
;
A
#
# COMPACT_ATOMS: atom_id res chain seq x y z
N MET A 1 14.37 -11.78 5.31
CA MET A 1 14.54 -10.38 4.82
C MET A 1 13.82 -10.08 3.52
N ALA A 2 13.89 -10.94 2.48
CA ALA A 2 13.39 -10.63 1.13
C ALA A 2 11.93 -10.09 1.08
N HIS A 3 11.00 -10.72 1.81
CA HIS A 3 9.61 -10.26 1.90
C HIS A 3 9.50 -8.83 2.45
N ARG A 4 10.21 -8.51 3.55
CA ARG A 4 10.21 -7.18 4.16
C ARG A 4 10.70 -6.10 3.19
N MET A 5 11.81 -6.37 2.50
CA MET A 5 12.38 -5.47 1.49
C MET A 5 11.43 -5.28 0.31
N HIS A 6 10.78 -6.35 -0.15
CA HIS A 6 9.79 -6.31 -1.22
C HIS A 6 8.61 -5.41 -0.86
N ILE A 7 8.02 -5.59 0.32
CA ILE A 7 6.89 -4.75 0.79
C ILE A 7 7.31 -3.28 0.90
N ASP A 8 8.46 -3.00 1.53
CA ASP A 8 8.98 -1.63 1.68
C ASP A 8 9.23 -0.96 0.32
N ALA A 9 9.82 -1.69 -0.63
CA ALA A 9 10.10 -1.18 -1.97
C ALA A 9 8.80 -0.95 -2.77
N SER A 10 7.83 -1.85 -2.65
CA SER A 10 6.55 -1.77 -3.37
C SER A 10 5.73 -0.55 -2.96
N ILE A 11 5.58 -0.31 -1.64
CA ILE A 11 4.89 0.88 -1.13
C ILE A 11 5.60 2.17 -1.54
N LYS A 12 6.95 2.19 -1.47
CA LYS A 12 7.74 3.35 -1.89
C LYS A 12 7.60 3.62 -3.39
N LEU A 13 7.53 2.59 -4.21
CA LEU A 13 7.35 2.70 -5.66
C LEU A 13 5.95 3.21 -5.98
N LEU A 14 4.91 2.66 -5.36
CA LEU A 14 3.53 3.14 -5.52
C LEU A 14 3.37 4.61 -5.16
N GLY A 15 3.92 5.04 -4.02
CA GLY A 15 3.87 6.47 -3.64
C GLY A 15 4.56 7.37 -4.68
N LYS A 16 5.66 6.92 -5.29
CA LYS A 16 6.35 7.66 -6.36
C LYS A 16 5.55 7.68 -7.66
N VAL A 17 4.88 6.58 -8.03
CA VAL A 17 4.07 6.52 -9.26
C VAL A 17 2.80 7.38 -9.12
N LEU A 18 2.15 7.34 -7.94
CA LEU A 18 0.91 8.07 -7.69
C LEU A 18 1.11 9.58 -7.50
N PHE A 19 2.19 9.99 -6.81
CA PHE A 19 2.37 11.39 -6.41
C PHE A 19 3.68 12.02 -6.92
N GLY A 20 4.54 11.26 -7.59
CA GLY A 20 5.86 11.70 -8.05
C GLY A 20 6.96 11.55 -6.99
N PHE A 21 8.21 11.80 -7.40
CA PHE A 21 9.40 11.54 -6.56
C PHE A 21 9.51 12.43 -5.32
N LYS A 22 8.98 13.65 -5.36
CA LYS A 22 9.03 14.60 -4.23
C LYS A 22 7.87 14.40 -3.27
N LYS A 23 6.64 14.45 -3.79
CA LYS A 23 5.41 14.37 -2.99
C LYS A 23 5.09 12.95 -2.52
N GLY A 24 5.56 11.91 -3.21
CA GLY A 24 5.36 10.51 -2.80
C GLY A 24 5.82 10.23 -1.36
N PRO A 25 7.11 10.46 -1.03
CA PRO A 25 7.59 10.31 0.35
C PRO A 25 6.87 11.19 1.37
N GLU A 26 6.44 12.40 1.01
CA GLU A 26 5.69 13.30 1.90
C GLU A 26 4.33 12.69 2.25
N VAL A 27 3.57 12.21 1.26
CA VAL A 27 2.26 11.56 1.47
C VAL A 27 2.41 10.25 2.24
N LEU A 28 3.42 9.43 1.92
CA LEU A 28 3.64 8.15 2.60
C LEU A 28 3.92 8.29 4.11
N ASN A 29 4.62 9.36 4.51
CA ASN A 29 5.03 9.61 5.89
C ASN A 29 4.13 10.61 6.63
N ALA A 30 3.12 11.17 5.97
CA ALA A 30 2.22 12.12 6.58
C ALA A 30 1.52 11.50 7.81
N VAL A 31 1.51 12.27 8.90
CA VAL A 31 0.82 11.93 10.14
C VAL A 31 -0.25 12.97 10.37
N ARG A 32 -1.50 12.53 10.54
CA ARG A 32 -2.62 13.43 10.83
C ARG A 32 -2.56 13.91 12.29
N PRO A 33 -3.19 15.06 12.60
CA PRO A 33 -3.36 15.52 13.98
C PRO A 33 -3.98 14.43 14.86
N THR A 34 -3.67 14.46 16.16
CA THR A 34 -4.08 13.44 17.13
C THR A 34 -5.60 13.28 17.27
N GLU A 35 -6.38 14.27 16.84
CA GLU A 35 -7.85 14.27 16.90
C GLU A 35 -8.52 13.72 15.63
N GLU A 36 -7.77 13.53 14.55
CA GLU A 36 -8.30 13.01 13.29
C GLU A 36 -8.18 11.48 13.19
N PRO A 37 -9.19 10.80 12.61
CA PRO A 37 -9.09 9.38 12.33
C PRO A 37 -7.97 9.10 11.31
N LEU A 38 -7.39 7.89 11.37
CA LEU A 38 -6.34 7.46 10.46
C LEU A 38 -6.74 7.61 8.98
N VAL A 39 -8.00 7.25 8.67
CA VAL A 39 -8.58 7.35 7.34
C VAL A 39 -10.00 7.87 7.45
N ASP A 40 -10.43 8.69 6.48
CA ASP A 40 -11.81 9.19 6.42
C ASP A 40 -12.78 8.14 5.85
N ASN A 41 -12.30 7.27 4.96
CA ASN A 41 -13.06 6.20 4.32
C ASN A 41 -12.40 4.83 4.56
N TRP A 42 -12.98 4.04 5.47
CA TRP A 42 -12.50 2.71 5.82
C TRP A 42 -12.69 1.68 4.69
N ASP A 43 -13.73 1.84 3.86
CA ASP A 43 -13.95 0.96 2.71
C ASP A 43 -12.89 1.18 1.63
N CYS A 44 -12.44 2.43 1.45
CA CYS A 44 -11.28 2.73 0.61
C CYS A 44 -10.03 2.02 1.13
N LEU A 45 -9.77 2.10 2.45
CA LEU A 45 -8.59 1.47 3.04
C LEU A 45 -8.59 -0.04 2.78
N LYS A 46 -9.69 -0.73 3.08
CA LYS A 46 -9.83 -2.18 2.83
C LYS A 46 -9.64 -2.52 1.35
N THR A 47 -10.24 -1.73 0.46
CA THR A 47 -10.12 -1.93 -0.98
C THR A 47 -8.67 -1.78 -1.44
N LEU A 48 -7.97 -0.71 -1.05
CA LEU A 48 -6.59 -0.50 -1.45
C LEU A 48 -5.62 -1.53 -0.84
N VAL A 49 -5.88 -2.01 0.38
CA VAL A 49 -5.10 -3.10 0.99
C VAL A 49 -5.26 -4.39 0.19
N ARG A 50 -6.49 -4.81 -0.14
CA ARG A 50 -6.74 -6.01 -0.96
C ARG A 50 -6.09 -5.90 -2.33
N MET A 51 -6.15 -4.73 -2.95
CA MET A 51 -5.52 -4.45 -4.24
C MET A 51 -4.01 -4.53 -4.17
N PHE A 52 -3.42 -3.99 -3.11
CA PHE A 52 -1.99 -4.13 -2.86
C PHE A 52 -1.60 -5.61 -2.72
N GLU A 53 -2.30 -6.37 -1.87
CA GLU A 53 -1.97 -7.78 -1.64
C GLU A 53 -2.17 -8.67 -2.88
N THR A 54 -3.12 -8.31 -3.75
CA THR A 54 -3.35 -9.00 -5.02
C THR A 54 -2.19 -8.81 -6.01
N ASN A 55 -1.56 -7.64 -6.02
CA ASN A 55 -0.49 -7.32 -6.99
C ASN A 55 0.91 -7.57 -6.44
N TYR A 56 1.11 -7.42 -5.13
CA TYR A 56 2.41 -7.45 -4.48
C TYR A 56 2.58 -8.60 -3.48
N GLY A 57 1.53 -9.38 -3.22
CA GLY A 57 1.49 -10.43 -2.22
C GLY A 57 1.10 -9.92 -0.83
N SER A 58 0.81 -10.85 0.08
CA SER A 58 0.32 -10.52 1.43
C SER A 58 1.21 -9.52 2.16
N LEU A 59 0.61 -8.61 2.93
CA LEU A 59 1.34 -7.69 3.80
C LEU A 59 2.04 -8.41 4.96
N SER A 60 1.46 -9.52 5.44
CA SER A 60 1.81 -10.18 6.70
C SER A 60 1.76 -9.22 7.91
N GLN A 61 2.10 -9.71 9.10
CA GLN A 61 2.21 -8.84 10.29
C GLN A 61 3.22 -7.70 10.11
N TYR A 62 4.26 -7.90 9.28
CA TYR A 62 5.26 -6.85 9.04
C TYR A 62 4.69 -5.69 8.22
N GLY A 63 3.94 -5.98 7.16
CA GLY A 63 3.41 -4.99 6.23
C GLY A 63 2.34 -4.10 6.85
N MET A 64 1.75 -4.51 7.98
CA MET A 64 0.80 -3.69 8.75
C MET A 64 1.38 -2.33 9.16
N LYS A 65 2.72 -2.19 9.26
CA LYS A 65 3.36 -0.89 9.48
C LYS A 65 3.07 0.14 8.38
N HIS A 66 2.71 -0.32 7.17
CA HIS A 66 2.40 0.53 6.00
C HIS A 66 0.92 0.87 5.87
N ILE A 67 0.06 0.43 6.79
CA ILE A 67 -1.38 0.74 6.75
C ILE A 67 -1.62 2.25 6.76
N ARG A 68 -0.81 3.02 7.50
CA ARG A 68 -0.87 4.50 7.47
C ARG A 68 -0.59 5.05 6.07
N SER A 69 0.41 4.51 5.38
CA SER A 69 0.75 4.95 4.03
C SER A 69 -0.39 4.66 3.04
N ILE A 70 -1.04 3.49 3.16
CA ILE A 70 -2.22 3.14 2.34
C ILE A 70 -3.42 4.03 2.71
N ALA A 71 -3.62 4.32 4.00
CA ALA A 71 -4.65 5.26 4.46
C ALA A 71 -4.44 6.67 3.88
N ASN A 72 -3.19 7.14 3.81
CA ASN A 72 -2.87 8.43 3.21
C ASN A 72 -3.20 8.49 1.72
N PHE A 73 -3.17 7.37 0.99
CA PHE A 73 -3.65 7.31 -0.39
C PHE A 73 -5.16 7.55 -0.47
N CYS A 74 -5.93 6.93 0.43
CA CYS A 74 -7.37 7.16 0.53
C CYS A 74 -7.68 8.62 0.88
N ASN A 75 -6.99 9.18 1.87
CA ASN A 75 -7.18 10.58 2.28
C ASN A 75 -6.77 11.57 1.18
N ALA A 76 -5.84 11.17 0.29
CA ALA A 76 -5.46 11.95 -0.89
C ALA A 76 -6.42 11.77 -2.09
N GLY A 77 -7.50 11.00 -1.93
CA GLY A 77 -8.52 10.80 -2.95
C GLY A 77 -8.11 9.82 -4.06
N ILE A 78 -7.16 8.91 -3.81
CA ILE A 78 -6.78 7.89 -4.79
C ILE A 78 -7.93 6.92 -5.00
N THR A 79 -8.30 6.77 -6.27
CA THR A 79 -9.32 5.82 -6.70
C THR A 79 -8.70 4.44 -6.96
N GLU A 80 -9.55 3.40 -6.91
CA GLU A 80 -9.17 2.04 -7.26
C GLU A 80 -8.49 1.95 -8.64
N LYS A 81 -9.03 2.67 -9.64
CA LYS A 81 -8.47 2.72 -11.00
C LYS A 81 -7.05 3.28 -11.04
N GLN A 82 -6.79 4.33 -10.26
CA GLN A 82 -5.44 4.90 -10.15
C GLN A 82 -4.49 3.92 -9.45
N MET A 83 -4.96 3.20 -8.43
CA MET A 83 -4.18 2.16 -7.78
C MET A 83 -3.85 1.01 -8.73
N ILE A 84 -4.79 0.54 -9.57
CA ILE A 84 -4.55 -0.48 -10.61
C ILE A 84 -3.47 -0.01 -11.57
N ASN A 85 -3.67 1.18 -12.15
CA ASN A 85 -2.73 1.72 -13.14
C ASN A 85 -1.34 1.93 -12.54
N ALA A 86 -1.26 2.41 -11.31
CA ALA A 86 -0.01 2.55 -10.60
C ALA A 86 0.62 1.19 -10.32
N SER A 87 -0.18 0.18 -9.96
CA SER A 87 0.32 -1.16 -9.68
C SER A 87 0.86 -1.87 -10.91
N SER A 88 0.21 -1.68 -12.07
CA SER A 88 0.69 -2.20 -13.35
C SER A 88 1.98 -1.51 -13.85
N GLN A 89 2.19 -0.24 -13.48
CA GLN A 89 3.40 0.53 -13.83
C GLN A 89 4.54 0.27 -12.86
N ALA A 90 4.22 0.15 -11.57
CA ALA A 90 5.13 -0.23 -10.52
C ALA A 90 5.35 -1.74 -10.62
N CYS A 91 6.29 -2.14 -11.48
CA CYS A 91 6.53 -3.53 -11.86
C CYS A 91 7.66 -4.15 -11.00
N PRO A 92 7.35 -4.81 -9.87
CA PRO A 92 8.16 -5.87 -9.30
C PRO A 92 7.46 -7.21 -9.58
N ALA A 93 8.23 -8.23 -9.93
CA ALA A 93 7.70 -9.58 -10.09
C ALA A 93 6.91 -10.01 -8.83
N PHE A 94 5.74 -10.64 -9.01
CA PHE A 94 4.98 -11.18 -7.89
C PHE A 94 5.88 -12.14 -7.11
N PRO A 95 6.16 -11.88 -5.82
CA PRO A 95 7.14 -12.66 -5.07
C PRO A 95 6.63 -14.08 -4.84
N SER A 96 7.41 -15.08 -5.26
CA SER A 96 7.10 -16.50 -5.06
C SER A 96 7.37 -17.03 -3.64
N ASN A 97 7.47 -16.13 -2.64
CA ASN A 97 7.80 -16.50 -1.27
C ASN A 97 6.55 -16.83 -0.44
N PHE A 98 6.68 -17.73 0.53
CA PHE A 98 5.55 -18.20 1.35
C PHE A 98 4.82 -17.07 2.11
N TRP A 99 5.55 -16.05 2.55
CA TRP A 99 5.01 -14.90 3.29
C TRP A 99 4.18 -13.95 2.42
N SER A 100 4.37 -14.00 1.11
CA SER A 100 3.58 -13.28 0.12
C SER A 100 2.38 -14.08 -0.38
N SER A 101 2.21 -15.32 0.09
CA SER A 101 1.06 -16.16 -0.25
C SER A 101 -0.24 -15.55 0.23
N ILE A 102 -1.24 -15.54 -0.65
CA ILE A 102 -2.60 -15.08 -0.38
C ILE A 102 -3.51 -16.25 0.07
N TYR A 103 -2.96 -17.48 0.19
CA TYR A 103 -3.73 -18.69 0.51
C TYR A 103 -4.45 -18.60 1.87
N ASN A 104 -3.89 -17.86 2.82
CA ASN A 104 -4.46 -17.68 4.15
C ASN A 104 -5.44 -16.49 4.24
N GLY A 105 -5.85 -15.91 3.10
CA GLY A 105 -6.74 -14.76 3.03
C GLY A 105 -6.02 -13.41 2.97
N PHE A 106 -6.82 -12.35 2.89
CA PHE A 106 -6.34 -10.96 2.86
C PHE A 106 -6.23 -10.38 4.27
N SER A 107 -5.31 -9.44 4.46
CA SER A 107 -5.23 -8.64 5.68
C SER A 107 -6.39 -7.64 5.69
N GLU A 108 -7.35 -7.81 6.59
CA GLU A 108 -8.51 -6.90 6.76
C GLU A 108 -8.35 -5.92 7.93
#